data_AF-A0A355Q2D8-F1
#
_entry.id   AF-A0A355Q2D8-F1
#
_cell.length_a   1.000
_cell.length_b   1.000
_cell.length_c   1.000
_cell.angle_alpha   90.00
_cell.angle_beta   90.00
_cell.angle_gamma   90.00
#
_symmetry.space_group_name_H-M   'P 1'
#
loop_
_entity.id
_entity.type
_entity.pdbx_description
1 polymer ?
#
loop_
_entity_poly.entity_id
_entity_poly.type
_entity_poly.pdbx_seq_one_letter_code
_entity_poly.pdbx_strand_id
1 'polypeptide(L)'
;MTLFDSEEDEEDSNLEPGPVFLKKLSLEKGNLSWDDASNSKPVLITLQNLKGGIQNILGLNVPLELDLKGRWEGVAPLEAKLALDWHRNSWGINGKLYSQDFDLLWVNPYAERYLGYRFDRGSVDLSVDYKTAGEEIEVENNLLIQRLVLGPETPGPHSLDLPVELAVGLLRDPQGTIDLSVPVSGNLEDPEFGLWDATLTVFVTLISKAVTAPFTLIADAVFDGDLDENTQIIRFRPGSLEIPAAEKTKLDQLRDVLKERPQLKMELVTLLRRETEIAALREQELDRQIHREKIAELIRLNVEDSISAQMTLTADEQQNYLNQMFQRTYGSPQGLSKEEVRLKLLDEIHIEGRDLEELAEQRAYNIRNLLLEEGLLAAEQIKLNPVFETTTSRFQSSRVELRFTR
;
A
#
# COMPACT_ATOMS: atom_id res chain seq x y z
N MET A 1 -71.64 -19.56 -13.90
CA MET A 1 -70.69 -20.41 -13.15
C MET A 1 -70.74 -19.93 -11.72
N THR A 2 -71.60 -20.58 -10.95
CA THR A 2 -71.92 -20.32 -9.55
C THR A 2 -71.13 -21.32 -8.71
N LEU A 3 -70.36 -20.81 -7.76
CA LEU A 3 -69.74 -21.53 -6.64
C LEU A 3 -70.00 -20.54 -5.50
N PHE A 4 -71.03 -20.64 -4.66
CA PHE A 4 -71.45 -21.76 -3.84
C PHE A 4 -72.95 -21.65 -3.59
N ASP A 5 -73.65 -22.77 -3.68
CA ASP A 5 -75.01 -22.97 -3.18
C ASP A 5 -74.86 -23.67 -1.83
N SER A 6 -75.48 -23.14 -0.78
CA SER A 6 -75.44 -23.71 0.56
C SER A 6 -76.81 -24.30 0.86
N GLU A 7 -76.93 -25.63 0.74
CA GLU A 7 -77.98 -26.36 1.45
C GLU A 7 -77.70 -26.26 2.96
N GLU A 8 -78.74 -25.86 3.69
CA GLU A 8 -78.78 -25.77 5.15
C GLU A 8 -78.59 -27.16 5.77
N ASP A 9 -77.55 -27.30 6.58
CA ASP A 9 -77.55 -28.21 7.73
C ASP A 9 -77.12 -27.38 8.95
N GLU A 10 -78.12 -26.96 9.73
CA GLU A 10 -77.93 -26.45 11.09
C GLU A 10 -77.46 -27.61 11.98
N GLU A 11 -76.21 -27.57 12.43
CA GLU A 11 -75.85 -28.10 13.75
C GLU A 11 -74.55 -27.45 14.26
N ASP A 12 -74.74 -26.61 15.28
CA ASP A 12 -73.81 -26.26 16.36
C ASP A 12 -72.32 -26.03 16.01
N SER A 13 -71.92 -24.76 15.94
CA SER A 13 -70.61 -24.38 16.50
C SER A 13 -70.60 -22.90 16.92
N ASN A 14 -70.92 -22.66 18.19
CA ASN A 14 -70.57 -21.42 18.87
C ASN A 14 -69.05 -21.41 19.14
N LEU A 15 -68.23 -21.48 18.08
CA LEU A 15 -66.78 -21.36 18.17
C LEU A 15 -66.44 -19.87 18.21
N GLU A 16 -66.11 -19.36 19.39
CA GLU A 16 -65.30 -18.15 19.48
C GLU A 16 -64.05 -18.36 18.60
N PRO A 17 -63.71 -17.46 17.66
CA PRO A 17 -62.56 -17.67 16.81
C PRO A 17 -61.31 -17.80 17.69
N GLY A 18 -60.76 -19.02 17.74
CA GLY A 18 -59.49 -19.28 18.40
C GLY A 18 -58.38 -18.41 17.80
N PRO A 19 -57.24 -18.27 18.48
CA PRO A 19 -56.13 -17.47 17.96
C PRO A 19 -55.70 -17.99 16.57
N VAL A 20 -55.74 -17.11 15.57
CA VAL A 20 -55.22 -17.38 14.22
C VAL A 20 -53.70 -17.32 14.27
N PHE A 21 -53.03 -18.42 13.90
CA PHE A 21 -51.57 -18.49 13.86
C PHE A 21 -51.05 -18.55 12.41
N LEU A 22 -50.22 -17.58 12.04
CA LEU A 22 -49.44 -17.61 10.80
C LEU A 22 -48.23 -18.52 10.96
N LYS A 23 -48.33 -19.75 10.43
CA LYS A 23 -47.25 -20.75 10.52
C LYS A 23 -46.08 -20.46 9.56
N LYS A 24 -46.40 -20.07 8.34
CA LYS A 24 -45.44 -19.82 7.27
C LYS A 24 -45.95 -18.74 6.32
N LEU A 25 -45.05 -17.85 5.90
CA LEU A 25 -45.25 -16.97 4.77
C LEU A 25 -44.28 -17.41 3.67
N SER A 26 -44.74 -17.54 2.43
CA SER A 26 -43.88 -17.83 1.28
C SER A 26 -43.95 -16.66 0.32
N LEU A 27 -42.80 -16.27 -0.21
CA LEU A 27 -42.64 -15.22 -1.21
C LEU A 27 -42.15 -15.87 -2.50
N GLU A 28 -42.84 -15.59 -3.60
CA GLU A 28 -42.40 -15.99 -4.93
C GLU A 28 -42.41 -14.78 -5.85
N LYS A 29 -41.29 -14.54 -6.55
CA LYS A 29 -41.11 -13.42 -7.49
C LYS A 29 -41.37 -12.04 -6.86
N GLY A 30 -41.00 -11.88 -5.59
CA GLY A 30 -41.08 -10.59 -4.90
C GLY A 30 -40.07 -9.59 -5.45
N ASN A 31 -40.43 -8.31 -5.40
CA ASN A 31 -39.52 -7.20 -5.67
C ASN A 31 -39.56 -6.25 -4.48
N LEU A 32 -38.39 -5.87 -3.98
CA LEU A 32 -38.22 -4.90 -2.90
C LEU A 32 -37.40 -3.73 -3.46
N SER A 33 -37.78 -2.51 -3.11
CA SER A 33 -36.99 -1.31 -3.38
C SER A 33 -36.68 -0.65 -2.04
N TRP A 34 -35.40 -0.37 -1.82
CA TRP A 34 -34.89 0.31 -0.65
C TRP A 34 -34.44 1.71 -1.06
N ASP A 35 -34.93 2.72 -0.36
CA ASP A 35 -34.57 4.13 -0.54
C ASP A 35 -33.92 4.64 0.75
N ASP A 36 -32.61 4.83 0.71
CA ASP A 36 -31.85 5.38 1.81
C ASP A 36 -31.56 6.87 1.58
N ALA A 37 -32.32 7.70 2.29
CA ALA A 37 -32.17 9.15 2.31
C ALA A 37 -31.20 9.67 3.39
N SER A 38 -30.43 8.79 4.06
CA SER A 38 -29.44 9.19 5.06
C SER A 38 -28.20 9.86 4.46
N ASN A 39 -27.95 9.67 3.16
CA ASN A 39 -26.87 10.28 2.41
C ASN A 39 -27.30 11.57 1.69
N SER A 40 -26.36 12.47 1.41
CA SER A 40 -26.63 13.71 0.65
C SER A 40 -27.18 13.44 -0.76
N LYS A 41 -26.85 12.28 -1.34
CA LYS A 41 -27.49 11.69 -2.52
C LYS A 41 -28.23 10.42 -2.08
N PRO A 42 -29.56 10.31 -2.28
CA PRO A 42 -30.30 9.11 -1.92
C PRO A 42 -29.75 7.86 -2.63
N VAL A 43 -29.70 6.74 -1.90
CA VAL A 43 -29.32 5.44 -2.47
C VAL A 43 -30.59 4.66 -2.74
N LEU A 44 -30.81 4.34 -4.01
CA LEU A 44 -31.90 3.47 -4.44
C LEU A 44 -31.31 2.11 -4.81
N ILE A 45 -31.66 1.07 -4.06
CA ILE A 45 -31.27 -0.31 -4.35
C ILE A 45 -32.52 -1.18 -4.51
N THR A 46 -32.54 -2.01 -5.54
CA THR A 46 -33.61 -2.96 -5.81
C THR A 46 -33.17 -4.40 -5.56
N LEU A 47 -34.06 -5.19 -4.98
CA LEU A 47 -33.93 -6.62 -4.81
C LEU A 47 -35.04 -7.29 -5.60
N GLN A 48 -34.66 -8.00 -6.65
CA GLN A 48 -35.60 -8.57 -7.61
C GLN A 48 -35.61 -10.09 -7.53
N ASN A 49 -36.68 -10.71 -8.02
CA ASN A 49 -36.87 -12.16 -8.06
C ASN A 49 -36.72 -12.81 -6.67
N LEU A 50 -37.16 -12.11 -5.63
CA LEU A 50 -37.13 -12.62 -4.27
C LEU A 50 -37.99 -13.89 -4.19
N LYS A 51 -37.37 -14.96 -3.71
CA LYS A 51 -37.99 -16.24 -3.44
C LYS A 51 -37.54 -16.73 -2.08
N GLY A 52 -38.48 -17.21 -1.29
CA GLY A 52 -38.16 -17.75 0.02
C GLY A 52 -39.36 -17.77 0.93
N GLY A 53 -39.11 -17.75 2.23
CA GLY A 53 -40.20 -17.71 3.19
C GLY A 53 -39.74 -17.39 4.60
N ILE A 54 -40.75 -17.06 5.40
CA ILE A 54 -40.63 -16.86 6.84
C ILE A 54 -41.37 -18.01 7.51
N GLN A 55 -40.73 -18.65 8.46
CA GLN A 55 -41.30 -19.68 9.32
C GLN A 55 -41.29 -19.18 10.76
N ASN A 56 -42.12 -19.81 11.61
CA ASN A 56 -42.16 -19.52 13.04
C ASN A 56 -42.47 -18.03 13.37
N ILE A 57 -43.27 -17.37 12.53
CA ILE A 57 -43.57 -15.92 12.62
C ILE A 57 -44.04 -15.51 14.02
N LEU A 58 -44.84 -16.37 14.66
CA LEU A 58 -45.37 -16.17 16.02
C LEU A 58 -44.80 -17.17 17.03
N GLY A 59 -43.72 -17.88 16.69
CA GLY A 59 -43.18 -18.98 17.49
C GLY A 59 -42.74 -18.51 18.87
N LEU A 60 -43.62 -18.64 19.88
CA LEU A 60 -43.40 -18.13 21.24
C LEU A 60 -42.15 -18.72 21.94
N ASN A 61 -41.69 -19.88 21.47
CA ASN A 61 -40.57 -20.64 22.04
C ASN A 61 -39.57 -21.13 20.97
N VAL A 62 -39.64 -20.63 19.74
CA VAL A 62 -38.74 -21.01 18.63
C VAL A 62 -38.38 -19.77 17.81
N PRO A 63 -37.13 -19.64 17.34
CA PRO A 63 -36.74 -18.50 16.52
C PRO A 63 -37.56 -18.38 15.23
N LEU A 64 -37.89 -17.15 14.84
CA LEU A 64 -38.39 -16.81 13.51
C LEU A 64 -37.29 -17.07 12.50
N GLU A 65 -37.56 -17.90 11.50
CA GLU A 65 -36.57 -18.25 10.47
C GLU A 65 -36.94 -17.63 9.13
N LEU A 66 -36.02 -16.87 8.57
CA LEU A 66 -36.09 -16.29 7.23
C LEU A 66 -35.06 -16.99 6.34
N ASP A 67 -35.51 -17.52 5.21
CA ASP A 67 -34.64 -17.99 4.13
C ASP A 67 -35.07 -17.28 2.85
N LEU A 68 -34.20 -16.45 2.30
CA LEU A 68 -34.44 -15.65 1.10
C LEU A 68 -33.32 -15.84 0.09
N LYS A 69 -33.74 -15.93 -1.18
CA LYS A 69 -32.87 -15.79 -2.34
C LYS A 69 -33.40 -14.68 -3.23
N GLY A 70 -32.52 -13.92 -3.85
CA GLY A 70 -32.90 -12.81 -4.73
C GLY A 70 -31.74 -12.34 -5.58
N ARG A 71 -31.91 -11.16 -6.20
CA ARG A 71 -30.84 -10.50 -6.96
C ARG A 71 -30.83 -9.01 -6.71
N TRP A 72 -29.70 -8.46 -6.28
CA TRP A 72 -29.41 -7.03 -6.23
C TRP A 72 -29.41 -6.45 -7.64
N GLU A 73 -30.21 -5.41 -7.87
CA GLU A 73 -30.46 -4.79 -9.17
C GLU A 73 -30.87 -5.78 -10.28
N GLY A 74 -31.39 -6.95 -9.91
CA GLY A 74 -31.65 -8.03 -10.86
C GLY A 74 -30.39 -8.74 -11.37
N VAL A 75 -29.19 -8.32 -10.95
CA VAL A 75 -27.90 -8.79 -11.46
C VAL A 75 -27.16 -9.66 -10.45
N ALA A 76 -26.78 -9.17 -9.27
CA ALA A 76 -25.93 -9.93 -8.35
C ALA A 76 -26.77 -10.83 -7.42
N PRO A 77 -26.51 -12.15 -7.31
CA PRO A 77 -27.29 -13.04 -6.46
C PRO A 77 -27.20 -12.66 -4.98
N LEU A 78 -28.31 -12.77 -4.26
CA LEU A 78 -28.39 -12.69 -2.80
C LEU A 78 -28.88 -14.03 -2.26
N GLU A 79 -28.21 -14.55 -1.24
CA GLU A 79 -28.75 -15.58 -0.34
C GLU A 79 -28.68 -15.06 1.10
N ALA A 80 -29.80 -15.09 1.81
CA ALA A 80 -29.88 -14.62 3.18
C ALA A 80 -30.64 -15.64 4.04
N LYS A 81 -30.04 -16.04 5.15
CA LYS A 81 -30.66 -16.88 6.17
C LYS A 81 -30.58 -16.19 7.51
N LEU A 82 -31.71 -15.86 8.11
CA LEU A 82 -31.76 -15.18 9.41
C LEU A 82 -32.63 -15.99 10.38
N ALA A 83 -32.18 -16.13 11.61
CA ALA A 83 -32.94 -16.65 12.73
C ALA A 83 -33.07 -15.54 13.78
N LEU A 84 -34.28 -15.10 14.09
CA LEU A 84 -34.58 -14.06 15.07
C LEU A 84 -35.30 -14.66 16.27
N ASP A 85 -34.67 -14.60 17.43
CA ASP A 85 -35.30 -14.82 18.72
C ASP A 85 -35.75 -13.47 19.30
N TRP A 86 -37.06 -13.29 19.44
CA TRP A 86 -37.68 -12.03 19.85
C TRP A 86 -38.41 -12.15 21.20
N HIS A 87 -38.29 -13.28 21.90
CA HIS A 87 -39.06 -13.55 23.13
C HIS A 87 -38.35 -13.14 24.42
N ARG A 88 -39.18 -13.05 25.47
CA ARG A 88 -39.02 -12.33 26.73
C ARG A 88 -37.74 -12.73 27.50
N ASN A 89 -36.71 -11.90 27.38
CA ASN A 89 -35.68 -11.51 28.38
C ASN A 89 -34.33 -11.20 27.72
N SER A 90 -34.13 -11.60 26.46
CA SER A 90 -33.08 -11.11 25.56
C SER A 90 -33.51 -11.42 24.13
N TRP A 91 -33.21 -10.52 23.20
CA TRP A 91 -33.40 -10.79 21.78
C TRP A 91 -32.07 -11.29 21.19
N GLY A 92 -32.14 -12.02 20.09
CA GLY A 92 -30.97 -12.58 19.43
C GLY A 92 -31.22 -12.75 17.95
N ILE A 93 -30.21 -12.47 17.14
CA ILE A 93 -30.24 -12.69 15.69
C ILE A 93 -29.03 -13.53 15.35
N ASN A 94 -29.24 -14.59 14.58
CA ASN A 94 -28.18 -15.31 13.91
C ASN A 94 -28.46 -15.26 12.41
N GLY A 95 -27.57 -14.62 11.66
CA GLY A 95 -27.75 -14.32 10.26
C GLY A 95 -26.56 -14.72 9.42
N LYS A 96 -26.81 -15.22 8.23
CA LYS A 96 -25.82 -15.37 7.17
C LYS A 96 -26.32 -14.69 5.92
N LEU A 97 -25.49 -13.86 5.33
CA LEU A 97 -25.74 -13.22 4.05
C LEU A 97 -24.59 -13.55 3.10
N TYR A 98 -24.95 -13.93 1.88
CA TYR A 98 -24.00 -14.22 0.83
C TYR A 98 -24.40 -13.50 -0.47
N SER A 99 -23.42 -12.90 -1.11
CA SER A 99 -23.57 -12.30 -2.44
C SER A 99 -22.29 -12.51 -3.24
N GLN A 100 -22.43 -12.72 -4.54
CA GLN A 100 -21.31 -12.77 -5.48
C GLN A 100 -21.44 -11.64 -6.50
N ASP A 101 -20.30 -11.12 -6.95
CA ASP A 101 -20.20 -10.10 -7.99
C ASP A 101 -21.12 -8.89 -7.75
N PHE A 102 -21.22 -8.46 -6.48
CA PHE A 102 -21.95 -7.25 -6.12
C PHE A 102 -21.18 -6.03 -6.67
N ASP A 103 -21.84 -5.18 -7.46
CA ASP A 103 -21.19 -4.05 -8.10
C ASP A 103 -20.93 -2.93 -7.08
N LEU A 104 -19.65 -2.56 -6.92
CA LEU A 104 -19.25 -1.53 -5.98
C LEU A 104 -19.79 -0.14 -6.36
N LEU A 105 -20.16 0.08 -7.62
CA LEU A 105 -20.77 1.34 -8.05
C LEU A 105 -22.12 1.60 -7.36
N TRP A 106 -22.85 0.55 -6.97
CA TRP A 106 -24.14 0.68 -6.27
C TRP A 106 -24.00 1.28 -4.87
N VAL A 107 -22.81 1.19 -4.28
CA VAL A 107 -22.51 1.71 -2.92
C VAL A 107 -21.64 2.97 -2.95
N ASN A 108 -21.43 3.58 -4.13
CA ASN A 108 -20.66 4.82 -4.26
C ASN A 108 -21.12 5.95 -3.33
N PRO A 109 -22.42 6.19 -3.08
CA PRO A 109 -22.81 7.24 -2.14
C PRO A 109 -22.29 7.02 -0.72
N TYR A 110 -22.12 5.76 -0.30
CA TYR A 110 -21.46 5.43 0.98
C TYR A 110 -19.94 5.58 0.87
N ALA A 111 -19.32 5.15 -0.23
CA ALA A 111 -17.88 5.32 -0.45
C ALA A 111 -17.47 6.81 -0.44
N GLU A 112 -18.20 7.67 -1.15
CA GLU A 112 -17.99 9.12 -1.18
C GLU A 112 -18.11 9.72 0.23
N ARG A 113 -19.11 9.29 1.01
CA ARG A 113 -19.36 9.81 2.36
C ARG A 113 -18.27 9.45 3.35
N TYR A 114 -17.81 8.20 3.35
CA TYR A 114 -16.96 7.65 4.43
C TYR A 114 -15.49 7.47 4.03
N LEU A 115 -15.23 7.06 2.78
CA LEU A 115 -13.86 6.88 2.28
C LEU A 115 -13.31 8.15 1.64
N GLY A 116 -14.18 9.06 1.18
CA GLY A 116 -13.75 10.22 0.40
C GLY A 116 -13.35 9.86 -1.04
N TYR A 117 -13.72 8.68 -1.52
CA TYR A 117 -13.43 8.21 -2.87
C TYR A 117 -14.68 7.62 -3.50
N ARG A 118 -14.72 7.67 -4.83
CA ARG A 118 -15.70 6.96 -5.64
C ARG A 118 -15.05 5.73 -6.27
N PHE A 119 -15.80 4.67 -6.48
CA PHE A 119 -15.42 3.54 -7.31
C PHE A 119 -15.82 3.81 -8.76
N ASP A 120 -14.83 3.80 -9.67
CA ASP A 120 -15.04 3.85 -11.12
C ASP A 120 -15.26 2.44 -11.69
N ARG A 121 -14.78 1.41 -10.98
CA ARG A 121 -14.99 -0.01 -11.30
C ARG A 121 -14.75 -0.88 -10.07
N GLY A 122 -15.42 -2.03 -10.02
CA GLY A 122 -15.05 -3.14 -9.14
C GLY A 122 -16.26 -3.95 -8.75
N SER A 123 -16.05 -5.18 -8.30
CA SER A 123 -17.10 -5.98 -7.69
C SER A 123 -16.58 -6.69 -6.45
N VAL A 124 -17.50 -7.13 -5.60
CA VAL A 124 -17.19 -7.81 -4.35
C VAL A 124 -18.03 -9.07 -4.19
N ASP A 125 -17.36 -10.16 -3.81
CA ASP A 125 -18.04 -11.31 -3.20
C ASP A 125 -18.07 -11.05 -1.69
N LEU A 126 -19.27 -11.11 -1.12
CA LEU A 126 -19.55 -10.75 0.27
C LEU A 126 -20.10 -11.98 0.99
N SER A 127 -19.49 -12.34 2.11
CA SER A 127 -20.06 -13.26 3.10
C SER A 127 -20.10 -12.56 4.44
N VAL A 128 -21.28 -12.43 5.03
CA VAL A 128 -21.49 -11.83 6.36
C VAL A 128 -22.12 -12.86 7.27
N ASP A 129 -21.44 -13.16 8.37
CA ASP A 129 -21.97 -13.95 9.47
C ASP A 129 -22.26 -13.00 10.63
N TYR A 130 -23.52 -12.87 11.00
CA TYR A 130 -24.01 -11.96 12.01
C TYR A 130 -24.55 -12.74 13.21
N LYS A 131 -24.18 -12.34 14.42
CA LYS A 131 -24.66 -12.96 15.64
C LYS A 131 -24.86 -11.91 16.73
N THR A 132 -26.00 -11.97 17.43
CA THR A 132 -26.20 -11.22 18.66
C THR A 132 -26.52 -12.15 19.82
N ALA A 133 -26.07 -11.75 21.01
CA ALA A 133 -26.35 -12.40 22.28
C ALA A 133 -26.72 -11.34 23.32
N GLY A 134 -28.02 -11.01 23.39
CA GLY A 134 -28.48 -9.86 24.16
C GLY A 134 -28.04 -8.56 23.51
N GLU A 135 -27.24 -7.77 24.21
CA GLU A 135 -26.74 -6.47 23.75
C GLU A 135 -25.41 -6.60 23.00
N GLU A 136 -24.72 -7.73 23.11
CA GLU A 136 -23.46 -7.95 22.39
C GLU A 136 -23.74 -8.41 20.96
N ILE A 137 -22.91 -7.90 20.05
CA ILE A 137 -22.94 -8.20 18.64
C ILE A 137 -21.56 -8.65 18.15
N GLU A 138 -21.58 -9.66 17.28
CA GLU A 138 -20.42 -10.18 16.55
C GLU A 138 -20.79 -10.30 15.08
N VAL A 139 -19.97 -9.74 14.20
CA VAL A 139 -20.14 -9.78 12.75
C VAL A 139 -18.82 -10.15 12.10
N GLU A 140 -18.78 -11.26 11.39
CA GLU A 140 -17.64 -11.63 10.54
C GLU A 140 -17.96 -11.24 9.10
N ASN A 141 -17.22 -10.28 8.56
CA ASN A 141 -17.36 -9.84 7.18
C ASN A 141 -16.19 -10.39 6.36
N ASN A 142 -16.47 -11.18 5.33
CA ASN A 142 -15.47 -11.66 4.39
C ASN A 142 -15.77 -11.03 3.03
N LEU A 143 -14.79 -10.31 2.49
CA LEU A 143 -14.90 -9.51 1.27
C LEU A 143 -13.81 -9.94 0.30
N LEU A 144 -14.20 -10.45 -0.87
CA LEU A 144 -13.29 -10.69 -1.99
C LEU A 144 -13.56 -9.64 -3.07
N ILE A 145 -12.77 -8.57 -3.06
CA ILE A 145 -12.92 -7.45 -3.98
C ILE A 145 -12.06 -7.69 -5.22
N GLN A 146 -12.67 -7.55 -6.40
CA GLN A 146 -12.03 -7.80 -7.69
C GLN A 146 -12.12 -6.57 -8.58
N ARG A 147 -11.11 -6.36 -9.43
CA ARG A 147 -11.10 -5.34 -10.49
C ARG A 147 -11.38 -3.91 -9.99
N LEU A 148 -11.00 -3.63 -8.75
CA LEU A 148 -11.22 -2.33 -8.11
C LEU A 148 -10.45 -1.22 -8.84
N VAL A 149 -11.14 -0.16 -9.22
CA VAL A 149 -10.55 1.08 -9.73
C VAL A 149 -11.18 2.22 -8.96
N LEU A 150 -10.35 2.95 -8.23
CA LEU A 150 -10.74 4.18 -7.59
C LEU A 150 -10.87 5.28 -8.66
N GLY A 151 -11.94 6.05 -8.56
CA GLY A 151 -12.11 7.31 -9.27
C GLY A 151 -11.45 8.47 -8.53
N PRO A 152 -11.76 9.72 -8.92
CA PRO A 152 -11.17 10.89 -8.28
C PRO A 152 -11.58 10.99 -6.81
N GLU A 153 -10.69 11.57 -6.01
CA GLU A 153 -10.97 11.94 -4.62
C GLU A 153 -12.17 12.90 -4.57
N THR A 154 -13.10 12.58 -3.68
CA THR A 154 -14.36 13.29 -3.48
C THR A 154 -14.54 13.53 -1.99
N PRO A 155 -14.06 14.67 -1.46
CA PRO A 155 -14.18 14.96 -0.04
C PRO A 155 -15.65 14.98 0.38
N GLY A 156 -15.98 14.13 1.35
CA GLY A 156 -17.31 13.93 1.88
C GLY A 156 -17.48 14.63 3.23
N PRO A 157 -18.71 14.87 3.70
CA PRO A 157 -18.96 15.50 5.00
C PRO A 157 -18.39 14.71 6.19
N HIS A 158 -18.15 13.41 5.99
CA HIS A 158 -17.55 12.50 6.97
C HIS A 158 -16.37 11.71 6.37
N SER A 159 -15.76 12.22 5.29
CA SER A 159 -14.62 11.52 4.69
C SER A 159 -13.46 11.54 5.67
N LEU A 160 -12.95 10.35 5.98
CA LEU A 160 -11.78 10.20 6.82
C LEU A 160 -10.53 10.54 5.99
N ASP A 161 -9.54 11.20 6.59
CA ASP A 161 -8.21 11.44 5.98
C ASP A 161 -7.41 10.13 5.92
N LEU A 162 -7.90 9.16 5.14
CA LEU A 162 -7.28 7.86 4.96
C LEU A 162 -6.48 7.84 3.66
N PRO A 163 -5.29 7.22 3.66
CA PRO A 163 -4.55 6.98 2.43
C PRO A 163 -5.17 5.79 1.66
N VAL A 164 -6.43 5.94 1.20
CA VAL A 164 -7.23 4.86 0.59
C VAL A 164 -6.54 4.26 -0.63
N GLU A 165 -5.94 5.09 -1.49
CA GLU A 165 -5.18 4.61 -2.66
C GLU A 165 -4.02 3.70 -2.26
N LEU A 166 -3.28 4.09 -1.21
CA LEU A 166 -2.17 3.30 -0.67
C LEU A 166 -2.69 1.99 -0.08
N ALA A 167 -3.77 2.05 0.72
CA ALA A 167 -4.40 0.86 1.29
C ALA A 167 -4.83 -0.13 0.20
N VAL A 168 -5.49 0.36 -0.84
CA VAL A 168 -5.90 -0.45 -2.00
C VAL A 168 -4.68 -1.03 -2.73
N GLY A 169 -3.64 -0.24 -2.95
CA GLY A 169 -2.41 -0.70 -3.61
C GLY A 169 -1.68 -1.79 -2.81
N LEU A 170 -1.72 -1.70 -1.49
CA LEU A 170 -1.08 -2.66 -0.59
C LEU A 170 -1.89 -3.92 -0.36
N LEU A 171 -3.20 -3.80 -0.22
CA LEU A 171 -4.08 -4.96 -0.01
C LEU A 171 -4.23 -5.80 -1.28
N ARG A 172 -3.99 -5.21 -2.44
CA ARG A 172 -4.10 -5.87 -3.74
C ARG A 172 -2.98 -6.88 -3.94
N ASP A 173 -3.35 -8.10 -4.30
CA ASP A 173 -2.44 -9.16 -4.70
C ASP A 173 -1.97 -8.99 -6.17
N PRO A 174 -1.02 -9.80 -6.66
CA PRO A 174 -0.57 -9.75 -8.04
C PRO A 174 -1.66 -10.01 -9.09
N GLN A 175 -2.75 -10.68 -8.72
CA GLN A 175 -3.90 -10.96 -9.57
C GLN A 175 -4.90 -9.79 -9.62
N GLY A 176 -4.70 -8.75 -8.82
CA GLY A 176 -5.58 -7.60 -8.75
C GLY A 176 -6.77 -7.77 -7.81
N THR A 177 -6.71 -8.76 -6.91
CA THR A 177 -7.75 -9.11 -5.95
C THR A 177 -7.38 -8.61 -4.56
N ILE A 178 -8.38 -8.24 -3.76
CA ILE A 178 -8.22 -7.84 -2.36
C ILE A 178 -9.11 -8.78 -1.54
N ASP A 179 -8.51 -9.58 -0.68
CA ASP A 179 -9.19 -10.50 0.23
C ASP A 179 -9.13 -9.94 1.66
N LEU A 180 -10.29 -9.68 2.25
CA LEU A 180 -10.42 -9.03 3.55
C LEU A 180 -11.40 -9.79 4.45
N SER A 181 -10.91 -10.20 5.62
CA SER A 181 -11.74 -10.67 6.73
C SER A 181 -11.75 -9.62 7.85
N VAL A 182 -12.92 -9.05 8.11
CA VAL A 182 -13.13 -7.93 9.02
C VAL A 182 -14.10 -8.38 10.13
N PRO A 183 -13.58 -8.87 11.27
CA PRO A 183 -14.42 -9.17 12.43
C PRO A 183 -14.78 -7.87 13.17
N VAL A 184 -16.06 -7.67 13.41
CA VAL A 184 -16.60 -6.51 14.14
C VAL A 184 -17.34 -7.05 15.35
N SER A 185 -17.06 -6.50 16.52
CA SER A 185 -17.83 -6.80 17.73
C SER A 185 -18.05 -5.54 18.56
N GLY A 186 -19.07 -5.57 19.41
CA GLY A 186 -19.33 -4.52 20.39
C GLY A 186 -20.70 -4.66 21.04
N ASN A 187 -21.11 -3.59 21.72
CA ASN A 187 -22.35 -3.57 22.50
C ASN A 187 -23.35 -2.60 21.87
N LEU A 188 -24.58 -3.07 21.63
CA LEU A 188 -25.67 -2.35 20.95
C LEU A 188 -26.30 -1.25 21.81
N GLU A 189 -26.08 -1.23 23.13
CA GLU A 189 -26.53 -0.14 24.00
C GLU A 189 -25.54 1.02 24.09
N ASP A 190 -24.30 0.83 23.63
CA ASP A 190 -23.33 1.90 23.61
C ASP A 190 -23.80 2.99 22.61
N PRO A 191 -24.09 4.22 23.08
CA PRO A 191 -24.56 5.30 22.21
C PRO A 191 -23.53 5.72 21.16
N GLU A 192 -22.25 5.38 21.34
CA GLU A 192 -21.19 5.56 20.34
C GLU A 192 -21.09 4.36 19.37
N PHE A 193 -21.74 3.23 19.68
CA PHE A 193 -21.78 2.04 18.84
C PHE A 193 -22.85 2.15 17.76
N GLY A 194 -22.47 2.74 16.62
CA GLY A 194 -23.13 2.50 15.35
C GLY A 194 -22.56 1.25 14.70
N LEU A 195 -23.40 0.30 14.27
CA LEU A 195 -22.96 -0.86 13.46
C LEU A 195 -22.04 -0.45 12.29
N TRP A 196 -22.36 0.69 11.67
CA TRP A 196 -21.53 1.34 10.67
C TRP A 196 -20.22 1.92 11.21
N ASP A 197 -20.24 2.64 12.33
CA ASP A 197 -19.07 3.28 12.93
C ASP A 197 -18.06 2.25 13.48
N ALA A 198 -18.56 1.14 14.06
CA ALA A 198 -17.73 0.02 14.51
C ALA A 198 -17.08 -0.71 13.32
N THR A 199 -17.85 -0.99 12.27
CA THR A 199 -17.31 -1.60 11.05
C THR A 199 -16.28 -0.71 10.39
N LEU A 200 -16.53 0.61 10.32
CA LEU A 200 -15.57 1.59 9.83
C LEU A 200 -14.32 1.67 10.70
N THR A 201 -14.45 1.65 12.03
CA THR A 201 -13.30 1.70 12.95
C THR A 201 -12.41 0.46 12.80
N VAL A 202 -13.00 -0.73 12.70
CA VAL A 202 -12.24 -1.95 12.44
C VAL A 202 -11.61 -1.89 11.05
N PHE A 203 -12.34 -1.44 10.03
CA PHE A 203 -11.80 -1.29 8.67
C PHE A 203 -10.64 -0.28 8.60
N VAL A 204 -10.78 0.88 9.26
CA VAL A 204 -9.69 1.87 9.44
C VAL A 204 -8.53 1.27 10.18
N THR A 205 -8.77 0.48 11.22
CA THR A 205 -7.70 -0.17 12.00
C THR A 205 -7.02 -1.26 11.18
N LEU A 206 -7.75 -2.02 10.38
CA LEU A 206 -7.22 -3.05 9.49
C LEU A 206 -6.49 -2.45 8.31
N ILE A 207 -7.00 -1.38 7.69
CA ILE A 207 -6.28 -0.59 6.70
C ILE A 207 -5.05 0.05 7.32
N SER A 208 -5.16 0.67 8.50
CA SER A 208 -4.00 1.25 9.18
C SER A 208 -2.99 0.16 9.44
N LYS A 209 -3.41 -1.01 9.94
CA LYS A 209 -2.56 -2.19 10.11
C LYS A 209 -2.05 -2.75 8.79
N ALA A 210 -2.77 -2.67 7.68
CA ALA A 210 -2.39 -3.23 6.37
C ALA A 210 -1.63 -2.21 5.50
N VAL A 211 -1.65 -0.94 5.87
CA VAL A 211 -0.80 0.11 5.34
C VAL A 211 0.47 0.15 6.17
N THR A 212 0.37 0.07 7.49
CA THR A 212 1.54 -0.11 8.32
C THR A 212 2.14 -1.49 8.08
N ALA A 213 1.41 -2.59 7.89
CA ALA A 213 1.99 -3.95 7.85
C ALA A 213 3.04 -4.16 6.76
N PRO A 214 2.84 -3.78 5.49
CA PRO A 214 3.87 -3.88 4.47
C PRO A 214 4.98 -2.87 4.73
N PHE A 215 4.67 -1.68 5.23
CA PHE A 215 5.69 -0.70 5.61
C PHE A 215 6.47 -1.12 6.87
N THR A 216 5.87 -1.88 7.79
CA THR A 216 6.48 -2.46 8.99
C THR A 216 7.11 -3.79 8.66
N LEU A 217 6.69 -4.51 7.62
CA LEU A 217 7.42 -5.66 7.08
C LEU A 217 8.64 -5.18 6.30
N ILE A 218 8.52 -4.08 5.54
CA ILE A 218 9.66 -3.33 5.00
C ILE A 218 10.50 -2.82 6.16
N ALA A 219 9.91 -2.26 7.22
CA ALA A 219 10.66 -1.80 8.40
C ALA A 219 11.40 -2.93 9.07
N ASP A 220 10.70 -4.00 9.43
CA ASP A 220 11.20 -5.13 10.20
C ASP A 220 12.20 -5.95 9.38
N ALA A 221 11.93 -6.15 8.07
CA ALA A 221 12.83 -6.89 7.19
C ALA A 221 14.03 -6.03 6.76
N VAL A 222 13.79 -4.82 6.25
CA VAL A 222 14.78 -3.96 5.58
C VAL A 222 15.49 -3.01 6.55
N PHE A 223 14.80 -2.60 7.61
CA PHE A 223 15.20 -1.48 8.47
C PHE A 223 15.23 -1.83 9.97
N ASP A 224 15.21 -3.11 10.35
CA ASP A 224 15.24 -3.61 11.74
C ASP A 224 14.13 -3.02 12.65
N GLY A 225 12.97 -2.75 12.06
CA GLY A 225 11.76 -2.26 12.74
C GLY A 225 11.75 -0.76 13.01
N ASP A 226 12.76 -0.03 12.55
CA ASP A 226 12.81 1.43 12.63
C ASP A 226 12.42 2.03 11.26
N LEU A 227 11.43 2.94 11.26
CA LEU A 227 10.99 3.70 10.08
C LEU A 227 11.33 5.18 10.25
N ASP A 228 12.40 5.49 10.99
CA ASP A 228 12.91 6.83 11.06
C ASP A 228 13.41 7.33 9.68
N GLU A 229 13.52 8.65 9.52
CA GLU A 229 14.09 9.24 8.29
C GLU A 229 15.53 8.75 8.00
N ASN A 230 16.20 8.07 8.94
CA ASN A 230 17.56 7.55 8.79
C ASN A 230 17.63 6.10 8.32
N THR A 231 16.51 5.40 8.20
CA THR A 231 16.45 4.00 7.77
C THR A 231 16.06 3.86 6.31
N GLN A 232 15.17 4.71 5.79
CA GLN A 232 14.75 4.76 4.38
C GLN A 232 15.81 5.35 3.43
N ILE A 233 17.09 5.10 3.71
CA ILE A 233 18.21 5.69 2.98
C ILE A 233 19.27 4.64 2.63
N ILE A 234 19.81 4.76 1.43
CA ILE A 234 21.00 4.05 0.99
C ILE A 234 22.19 4.98 1.14
N ARG A 235 23.10 4.68 2.07
CA ARG A 235 24.28 5.52 2.31
C ARG A 235 25.36 5.22 1.29
N PHE A 236 26.01 6.28 0.81
CA PHE A 236 27.17 6.15 -0.07
C PHE A 236 28.42 6.74 0.60
N ARG A 237 29.58 6.14 0.27
CA ARG A 237 30.86 6.78 0.54
C ARG A 237 30.99 8.01 -0.36
N PRO A 238 31.55 9.13 0.12
CA PRO A 238 31.81 10.30 -0.72
C PRO A 238 32.61 9.92 -1.99
N GLY A 239 32.22 10.48 -3.14
CA GLY A 239 32.78 10.22 -4.48
C GLY A 239 32.49 8.84 -5.07
N SER A 240 31.88 7.93 -4.30
CA SER A 240 31.69 6.54 -4.73
C SER A 240 30.34 6.34 -5.44
N LEU A 241 30.36 5.54 -6.51
CA LEU A 241 29.18 4.98 -7.18
C LEU A 241 28.83 3.57 -6.70
N GLU A 242 29.70 2.98 -5.88
CA GLU A 242 29.55 1.62 -5.39
C GLU A 242 28.52 1.57 -4.26
N ILE A 243 27.50 0.73 -4.43
CA ILE A 243 26.53 0.43 -3.37
C ILE A 243 27.23 -0.46 -2.32
N PRO A 244 27.39 0.00 -1.07
CA PRO A 244 28.04 -0.77 -0.02
C PRO A 244 27.34 -2.11 0.22
N ALA A 245 28.11 -3.16 0.53
CA ALA A 245 27.56 -4.50 0.78
C ALA A 245 26.46 -4.53 1.85
N ALA A 246 26.57 -3.71 2.90
CA ALA A 246 25.55 -3.59 3.95
C ALA A 246 24.21 -3.04 3.44
N GLU A 247 24.22 -2.22 2.38
CA GLU A 247 23.02 -1.65 1.78
C GLU A 247 22.41 -2.57 0.71
N LYS A 248 23.20 -3.50 0.14
CA LYS A 248 22.69 -4.48 -0.85
C LYS A 248 21.63 -5.40 -0.25
N THR A 249 21.86 -5.91 0.96
CA THR A 249 20.87 -6.75 1.66
C THR A 249 19.53 -6.05 1.81
N LYS A 250 19.54 -4.75 2.12
CA LYS A 250 18.32 -3.94 2.22
C LYS A 250 17.60 -3.84 0.88
N LEU A 251 18.35 -3.61 -0.20
CA LEU A 251 17.79 -3.54 -1.55
C LEU A 251 17.22 -4.89 -2.02
N ASP A 252 17.83 -6.01 -1.63
CA ASP A 252 17.30 -7.35 -1.91
C ASP A 252 15.94 -7.59 -1.24
N GLN A 253 15.82 -7.27 0.05
CA GLN A 253 14.55 -7.41 0.79
C GLN A 253 13.47 -6.47 0.26
N LEU A 254 13.86 -5.23 -0.11
CA LEU A 254 12.94 -4.28 -0.74
C LEU A 254 12.42 -4.79 -2.08
N ARG A 255 13.28 -5.42 -2.90
CA ARG A 255 12.88 -6.04 -4.16
C ARG A 255 11.81 -7.11 -3.95
N ASP A 256 11.95 -7.95 -2.91
CA ASP A 256 10.96 -8.99 -2.60
C ASP A 256 9.59 -8.38 -2.26
N VAL A 257 9.54 -7.30 -1.46
CA VAL A 257 8.28 -6.64 -1.14
C VAL A 257 7.64 -5.97 -2.36
N LEU A 258 8.43 -5.27 -3.18
CA LEU A 258 7.93 -4.63 -4.41
C LEU A 258 7.38 -5.64 -5.42
N LYS A 259 7.89 -6.88 -5.40
CA LYS A 259 7.42 -7.99 -6.24
C LYS A 259 6.07 -8.52 -5.77
N GLU A 260 5.86 -8.63 -4.47
CA GLU A 260 4.57 -9.03 -3.91
C GLU A 260 3.49 -7.95 -4.09
N ARG A 261 3.91 -6.68 -4.23
CA ARG A 261 3.04 -5.49 -4.29
C ARG A 261 3.26 -4.69 -5.58
N PRO A 262 2.78 -5.16 -6.75
CA PRO A 262 3.07 -4.54 -8.04
C PRO A 262 2.52 -3.11 -8.23
N GLN A 263 1.57 -2.69 -7.39
CA GLN A 263 1.03 -1.32 -7.42
C GLN A 263 1.87 -0.33 -6.61
N LEU A 264 2.76 -0.81 -5.72
CA LEU A 264 3.60 0.06 -4.91
C LEU A 264 4.66 0.71 -5.79
N LYS A 265 4.70 2.04 -5.78
CA LYS A 265 5.70 2.84 -6.48
C LYS A 265 6.68 3.46 -5.50
N MET A 266 7.92 3.55 -5.92
CA MET A 266 8.99 4.16 -5.15
C MET A 266 9.71 5.20 -6.01
N GLU A 267 10.02 6.34 -5.40
CA GLU A 267 10.83 7.40 -5.95
C GLU A 267 12.20 7.40 -5.26
N LEU A 268 13.26 7.43 -6.07
CA LEU A 268 14.64 7.56 -5.58
C LEU A 268 15.03 9.04 -5.61
N VAL A 269 15.35 9.60 -4.44
CA VAL A 269 15.78 11.00 -4.29
C VAL A 269 17.21 11.04 -3.77
N THR A 270 18.13 11.65 -4.50
CA THR A 270 19.55 11.65 -4.09
C THR A 270 19.90 12.92 -3.33
N LEU A 271 20.41 12.80 -2.11
CA LEU A 271 20.89 13.92 -1.31
C LEU A 271 22.41 13.87 -1.22
N LEU A 272 23.06 14.97 -1.62
CA LEU A 272 24.51 15.05 -1.63
C LEU A 272 25.01 16.04 -0.57
N ARG A 273 25.99 15.62 0.22
CA ARG A 273 26.75 16.54 1.05
C ARG A 273 27.86 17.17 0.22
N ARG A 274 27.56 18.34 -0.35
CA ARG A 274 28.39 19.04 -1.34
C ARG A 274 29.89 19.09 -0.98
N GLU A 275 30.22 19.51 0.25
CA GLU A 275 31.61 19.67 0.69
C GLU A 275 32.40 18.36 0.63
N THR A 276 31.84 17.27 1.18
CA THR A 276 32.52 15.97 1.24
C THR A 276 32.58 15.32 -0.14
N GLU A 277 31.57 15.52 -0.98
CA GLU A 277 31.56 15.00 -2.35
C GLU A 277 32.60 15.70 -3.22
N ILE A 278 32.69 17.04 -3.16
CA ILE A 278 33.71 17.80 -3.90
C ILE A 278 35.11 17.37 -3.46
N ALA A 279 35.35 17.25 -2.15
CA ALA A 279 36.65 16.82 -1.64
C ALA A 279 37.01 15.42 -2.17
N ALA A 280 36.08 14.46 -2.12
CA ALA A 280 36.31 13.11 -2.61
C ALA A 280 36.52 13.04 -4.14
N LEU A 281 35.73 13.81 -4.91
CA LEU A 281 35.87 13.88 -6.36
C LEU A 281 37.22 14.51 -6.77
N ARG A 282 37.71 15.51 -6.03
CA ARG A 282 39.04 16.08 -6.25
C ARG A 282 40.14 15.05 -6.02
N GLU A 283 40.04 14.30 -4.93
CA GLU A 283 41.00 13.24 -4.63
C GLU A 283 41.01 12.16 -5.72
N GLN A 284 39.82 11.75 -6.19
CA GLN A 284 39.70 10.78 -7.28
C GLN A 284 40.28 11.30 -8.60
N GLU A 285 40.04 12.57 -8.95
CA GLU A 285 40.60 13.15 -10.17
C GLU A 285 42.12 13.35 -10.06
N LEU A 286 42.64 13.72 -8.89
CA LEU A 286 44.08 13.77 -8.65
C LEU A 286 44.71 12.39 -8.83
N ASP A 287 44.13 11.36 -8.21
CA ASP A 287 44.60 10.00 -8.37
C ASP A 287 44.53 9.56 -9.83
N ARG A 288 43.46 9.92 -10.57
CA ARG A 288 43.36 9.66 -12.01
C ARG A 288 44.48 10.34 -12.81
N GLN A 289 44.84 11.58 -12.47
CA GLN A 289 45.95 12.29 -13.10
C GLN A 289 47.29 11.60 -12.82
N ILE A 290 47.54 11.16 -11.58
CA ILE A 290 48.75 10.40 -11.21
C ILE A 290 48.85 9.11 -12.06
N HIS A 291 47.75 8.37 -12.19
CA HIS A 291 47.73 7.16 -13.04
C HIS A 291 48.02 7.49 -14.52
N ARG A 292 47.54 8.62 -15.03
CA ARG A 292 47.87 9.08 -16.40
C ARG A 292 49.37 9.40 -16.55
N GLU A 293 50.00 10.00 -15.55
CA GLU A 293 51.45 10.24 -15.56
C GLU A 293 52.24 8.93 -15.61
N LYS A 294 51.82 7.94 -14.81
CA LYS A 294 52.43 6.60 -14.82
C LYS A 294 52.29 5.93 -16.19
N ILE A 295 51.09 5.94 -16.76
CA ILE A 295 50.87 5.40 -18.11
C ILE A 295 51.76 6.12 -19.14
N ALA A 296 51.83 7.46 -19.08
CA ALA A 296 52.67 8.24 -19.99
C ALA A 296 54.17 7.92 -19.83
N GLU A 297 54.64 7.64 -18.60
CA GLU A 297 56.01 7.19 -18.37
C GLU A 297 56.27 5.80 -18.94
N LEU A 298 55.38 4.84 -18.71
CA LEU A 298 55.51 3.47 -19.26
C LEU A 298 55.56 3.46 -20.79
N ILE A 299 54.77 4.33 -21.44
CA ILE A 299 54.81 4.55 -22.88
C ILE A 299 56.17 5.11 -23.31
N ARG A 300 56.70 6.13 -22.60
CA ARG A 300 58.05 6.70 -22.90
C ARG A 300 59.18 5.69 -22.75
N LEU A 301 59.04 4.74 -21.83
CA LEU A 301 60.01 3.66 -21.59
C LEU A 301 59.85 2.48 -22.57
N ASN A 302 58.89 2.54 -23.50
CA ASN A 302 58.61 1.53 -24.51
C ASN A 302 58.24 0.16 -23.90
N VAL A 303 57.49 0.17 -22.79
CA VAL A 303 57.03 -1.02 -22.05
C VAL A 303 55.50 -1.15 -22.10
N GLU A 304 54.92 -0.91 -23.27
CA GLU A 304 53.46 -0.84 -23.48
C GLU A 304 52.74 -2.16 -23.13
N ASP A 305 53.37 -3.30 -23.44
CA ASP A 305 52.81 -4.64 -23.19
C ASP A 305 52.64 -4.96 -21.69
N SER A 306 53.27 -4.19 -20.79
CA SER A 306 53.22 -4.42 -19.34
C SER A 306 52.35 -3.41 -18.57
N ILE A 307 51.66 -2.49 -19.26
CA ILE A 307 50.86 -1.43 -18.62
C ILE A 307 49.88 -2.03 -17.60
N SER A 308 49.09 -3.02 -18.01
CA SER A 308 48.08 -3.67 -17.14
C SER A 308 48.68 -4.35 -15.91
N ALA A 309 49.94 -4.82 -15.98
CA ALA A 309 50.62 -5.52 -14.89
C ALA A 309 51.35 -4.59 -13.91
N GLN A 310 51.60 -3.34 -14.30
CA GLN A 310 52.40 -2.38 -13.52
C GLN A 310 51.59 -1.20 -12.97
N MET A 311 50.26 -1.24 -13.03
CA MET A 311 49.41 -0.12 -12.56
C MET A 311 49.47 0.15 -11.06
N THR A 312 49.97 -0.79 -10.24
CA THR A 312 50.11 -0.60 -8.79
C THR A 312 51.15 0.49 -8.50
N LEU A 313 50.73 1.58 -7.87
CA LEU A 313 51.60 2.69 -7.46
C LEU A 313 52.23 2.44 -6.10
N THR A 314 53.55 2.62 -5.99
CA THR A 314 54.21 2.71 -4.68
C THR A 314 54.09 4.13 -4.11
N ALA A 315 54.24 4.29 -2.79
CA ALA A 315 54.16 5.61 -2.15
C ALA A 315 55.25 6.59 -2.66
N ASP A 316 56.44 6.07 -3.01
CA ASP A 316 57.52 6.89 -3.57
C ASP A 316 57.25 7.29 -5.02
N GLU A 317 56.71 6.39 -5.84
CA GLU A 317 56.25 6.70 -7.20
C GLU A 317 55.17 7.79 -7.17
N GLN A 318 54.17 7.64 -6.29
CA GLN A 318 53.10 8.61 -6.14
C GLN A 318 53.65 9.99 -5.78
N GLN A 319 54.59 10.06 -4.82
CA GLN A 319 55.22 11.33 -4.45
C GLN A 319 56.03 11.95 -5.58
N ASN A 320 56.73 11.13 -6.37
CA ASN A 320 57.49 11.62 -7.52
C ASN A 320 56.57 12.23 -8.59
N TYR A 321 55.44 11.59 -8.90
CA TYR A 321 54.47 12.15 -9.83
C TYR A 321 53.85 13.46 -9.32
N LEU A 322 53.47 13.51 -8.04
CA LEU A 322 52.98 14.75 -7.42
C LEU A 322 53.99 15.88 -7.51
N ASN A 323 55.28 15.62 -7.23
CA ASN A 323 56.33 16.63 -7.35
C ASN A 323 56.52 17.11 -8.80
N GLN A 324 56.46 16.20 -9.78
CA GLN A 324 56.55 16.56 -11.20
C GLN A 324 55.36 17.41 -11.65
N MET A 325 54.14 17.03 -11.25
CA MET A 325 52.92 17.79 -11.51
C MET A 325 53.01 19.18 -10.88
N PHE A 326 53.40 19.27 -9.61
CA PHE A 326 53.59 20.54 -8.90
C PHE A 326 54.63 21.42 -9.58
N GLN A 327 55.75 20.83 -10.02
CA GLN A 327 56.81 21.58 -10.70
C GLN A 327 56.33 22.23 -12.01
N ARG A 328 55.43 21.58 -12.75
CA ARG A 328 54.85 22.13 -13.98
C ARG A 328 53.85 23.26 -13.72
N THR A 329 53.09 23.17 -12.62
CA THR A 329 52.03 24.15 -12.30
C THR A 329 52.53 25.35 -11.51
N TYR A 330 53.35 25.13 -10.48
CA TYR A 330 53.75 26.16 -9.50
C TYR A 330 55.27 26.38 -9.41
N GLY A 331 56.09 25.56 -10.09
CA GLY A 331 57.55 25.58 -9.97
C GLY A 331 58.07 24.71 -8.82
N SER A 332 59.30 24.95 -8.36
CA SER A 332 60.00 24.06 -7.42
C SER A 332 59.20 23.80 -6.12
N PRO A 333 58.96 22.54 -5.70
CA PRO A 333 58.29 22.21 -4.43
C PRO A 333 59.21 22.37 -3.20
N GLN A 334 60.40 22.96 -3.34
CA GLN A 334 61.36 23.12 -2.25
C GLN A 334 60.77 23.90 -1.07
N GLY A 335 60.92 23.34 0.13
CA GLY A 335 60.41 23.93 1.38
C GLY A 335 58.97 23.57 1.73
N LEU A 336 58.27 22.82 0.88
CA LEU A 336 56.95 22.26 1.16
C LEU A 336 57.05 20.79 1.61
N SER A 337 56.19 20.41 2.54
CA SER A 337 55.94 19.02 2.90
C SER A 337 55.16 18.27 1.81
N LYS A 338 55.18 16.93 1.87
CA LYS A 338 54.43 16.06 0.95
C LYS A 338 52.95 16.39 0.91
N GLU A 339 52.35 16.65 2.07
CA GLU A 339 50.94 17.00 2.23
C GLU A 339 50.61 18.38 1.65
N GLU A 340 51.48 19.38 1.86
CA GLU A 340 51.26 20.73 1.30
C GLU A 340 51.30 20.74 -0.23
N VAL A 341 52.18 19.94 -0.84
CA VAL A 341 52.21 19.75 -2.29
C VAL A 341 50.90 19.13 -2.78
N ARG A 342 50.39 18.10 -2.09
CA ARG A 342 49.13 17.44 -2.44
C ARG A 342 47.94 18.40 -2.32
N LEU A 343 47.81 19.10 -1.20
CA LEU A 343 46.69 20.02 -0.94
C LEU A 343 46.62 21.14 -2.00
N LYS A 344 47.76 21.72 -2.36
CA LYS A 344 47.81 22.74 -3.42
C LYS A 344 47.38 22.22 -4.79
N LEU A 345 47.74 20.98 -5.13
CA LEU A 345 47.29 20.35 -6.37
C LEU A 345 45.79 20.06 -6.35
N LEU A 346 45.23 19.66 -5.20
CA LEU A 346 43.78 19.46 -5.05
C LEU A 346 42.99 20.76 -5.21
N ASP A 347 43.52 21.89 -4.74
CA ASP A 347 42.88 23.20 -4.88
C ASP A 347 42.75 23.66 -6.34
N GLU A 348 43.65 23.22 -7.22
CA GLU A 348 43.59 23.48 -8.67
C GLU A 348 42.49 22.68 -9.38
N ILE A 349 42.02 21.58 -8.77
CA ILE A 349 40.97 20.73 -9.34
C ILE A 349 39.60 21.37 -9.06
N HIS A 350 38.98 21.85 -10.13
CA HIS A 350 37.65 22.45 -10.08
C HIS A 350 36.59 21.38 -10.33
N ILE A 351 35.68 21.20 -9.37
CA ILE A 351 34.51 20.33 -9.49
C ILE A 351 33.29 21.22 -9.68
N GLU A 352 32.57 21.03 -10.78
CA GLU A 352 31.41 21.81 -11.18
C GLU A 352 30.11 21.21 -10.62
N GLY A 353 29.01 21.98 -10.71
CA GLY A 353 27.67 21.48 -10.33
C GLY A 353 27.27 20.24 -11.13
N ARG A 354 27.60 20.21 -12.42
CA ARG A 354 27.32 19.08 -13.32
C ARG A 354 27.96 17.77 -12.86
N ASP A 355 29.13 17.81 -12.23
CA ASP A 355 29.84 16.60 -11.80
C ASP A 355 29.13 15.97 -10.59
N LEU A 356 28.53 16.82 -9.74
CA LEU A 356 27.67 16.39 -8.64
C LEU A 356 26.32 15.88 -9.15
N GLU A 357 25.74 16.51 -10.17
CA GLU A 357 24.53 16.04 -10.84
C GLU A 357 24.76 14.63 -11.42
N GLU A 358 25.84 14.44 -12.19
CA GLU A 358 26.19 13.14 -12.75
C GLU A 358 26.40 12.09 -11.65
N LEU A 359 27.10 12.44 -10.56
CA LEU A 359 27.26 11.56 -9.40
C LEU A 359 25.92 11.15 -8.78
N ALA A 360 25.00 12.11 -8.62
CA ALA A 360 23.68 11.85 -8.06
C ALA A 360 22.85 10.92 -8.96
N GLU A 361 22.79 11.22 -10.25
CA GLU A 361 22.07 10.43 -11.23
C GLU A 361 22.61 8.99 -11.27
N GLN A 362 23.92 8.83 -11.39
CA GLN A 362 24.54 7.50 -11.47
C GLN A 362 24.26 6.64 -10.24
N ARG A 363 24.21 7.22 -9.03
CA ARG A 363 23.83 6.48 -7.81
C ARG A 363 22.40 5.98 -7.87
N ALA A 364 21.45 6.84 -8.26
CA ALA A 364 20.05 6.45 -8.38
C ALA A 364 19.85 5.40 -9.50
N TYR A 365 20.56 5.55 -10.62
CA TYR A 365 20.58 4.55 -11.70
C TYR A 365 21.12 3.20 -11.25
N ASN A 366 22.22 3.18 -10.49
CA ASN A 366 22.80 1.94 -9.98
C ASN A 366 21.83 1.19 -9.04
N ILE A 367 21.15 1.92 -8.14
CA ILE A 367 20.12 1.33 -7.27
C ILE A 367 18.97 0.78 -8.10
N ARG A 368 18.44 1.58 -9.05
CA ARG A 368 17.34 1.15 -9.91
C ARG A 368 17.72 -0.10 -10.71
N ASN A 369 18.90 -0.13 -11.31
CA ASN A 369 19.36 -1.27 -12.10
C ASN A 369 19.49 -2.53 -11.24
N LEU A 370 19.97 -2.40 -10.00
CA LEU A 370 20.05 -3.53 -9.05
C LEU A 370 18.65 -4.06 -8.67
N LEU A 371 17.69 -3.17 -8.45
CA LEU A 371 16.30 -3.56 -8.12
C LEU A 371 15.57 -4.19 -9.31
N LEU A 372 15.86 -3.74 -10.52
CA LEU A 372 15.29 -4.27 -11.77
C LEU A 372 16.01 -5.52 -12.29
N GLU A 373 17.15 -5.88 -11.71
CA GLU A 373 17.90 -7.07 -12.09
C GLU A 373 17.01 -8.32 -12.00
N GLU A 374 17.24 -9.28 -12.90
CA GLU A 374 16.42 -10.50 -13.06
C GLU A 374 14.98 -10.28 -13.57
N GLY A 375 14.57 -9.04 -13.89
CA GLY A 375 13.29 -8.74 -14.55
C GLY A 375 12.05 -8.95 -13.66
N LEU A 376 12.25 -8.94 -12.35
CA LEU A 376 11.21 -9.25 -11.36
C LEU A 376 10.29 -8.07 -11.02
N LEU A 377 10.70 -6.84 -11.36
CA LEU A 377 9.95 -5.61 -11.09
C LEU A 377 9.64 -4.87 -12.39
N ALA A 378 8.45 -4.26 -12.46
CA ALA A 378 8.09 -3.40 -13.59
C ALA A 378 8.87 -2.07 -13.50
N ALA A 379 9.39 -1.59 -14.63
CA ALA A 379 10.19 -0.37 -14.67
C ALA A 379 9.42 0.87 -14.17
N GLU A 380 8.08 0.87 -14.26
CA GLU A 380 7.23 1.95 -13.78
C GLU A 380 7.10 2.00 -12.25
N GLN A 381 7.46 0.93 -11.53
CA GLN A 381 7.43 0.93 -10.05
C GLN A 381 8.57 1.74 -9.43
N ILE A 382 9.65 2.01 -10.16
CA ILE A 382 10.81 2.75 -9.66
C ILE A 382 11.02 4.01 -10.48
N LYS A 383 10.61 5.14 -9.92
CA LYS A 383 10.78 6.46 -10.51
C LYS A 383 12.10 7.07 -10.06
N LEU A 384 12.85 7.60 -11.01
CA LEU A 384 14.02 8.43 -10.73
C LEU A 384 13.56 9.86 -10.57
N ASN A 385 13.90 10.49 -9.45
CA ASN A 385 13.76 11.93 -9.30
C ASN A 385 15.15 12.58 -9.31
N PRO A 386 15.49 13.33 -10.37
CA PRO A 386 16.80 13.96 -10.50
C PRO A 386 16.98 15.16 -9.57
N VAL A 387 15.99 15.50 -8.73
CA VAL A 387 16.14 16.55 -7.72
C VAL A 387 17.19 16.09 -6.70
N PHE A 388 18.35 16.74 -6.74
CA PHE A 388 19.37 16.61 -5.71
C PHE A 388 19.29 17.78 -4.75
N GLU A 389 19.17 17.48 -3.47
CA GLU A 389 19.27 18.49 -2.41
C GLU A 389 20.69 18.49 -1.86
N THR A 390 21.27 19.67 -1.71
CA THR A 390 22.56 19.84 -1.04
C THR A 390 22.33 20.25 0.41
N THR A 391 22.70 19.39 1.35
CA THR A 391 22.67 19.71 2.79
C THR A 391 24.04 20.18 3.27
N THR A 392 24.04 21.20 4.13
CA THR A 392 25.23 21.66 4.88
C THR A 392 25.29 21.07 6.29
N SER A 393 24.29 20.27 6.67
CA SER A 393 24.24 19.66 8.01
C SER A 393 25.35 18.63 8.18
N ARG A 394 26.14 18.80 9.24
CA ARG A 394 27.25 17.89 9.58
C ARG A 394 26.77 16.48 9.98
N PHE A 395 25.49 16.37 10.35
CA PHE A 395 24.86 15.12 10.78
C PHE A 395 24.27 14.31 9.62
N GLN A 396 24.26 14.85 8.40
CA GLN A 396 23.68 14.19 7.23
C GLN A 396 24.79 13.76 6.26
N SER A 397 24.87 12.46 5.98
CA SER A 397 25.74 11.90 4.94
C SER A 397 25.07 11.99 3.58
N SER A 398 25.87 11.92 2.51
CA SER A 398 25.31 11.68 1.18
C SER A 398 24.60 10.34 1.11
N ARG A 399 23.44 10.32 0.48
CA ARG A 399 22.51 9.19 0.52
C ARG A 399 21.50 9.26 -0.62
N VAL A 400 20.84 8.14 -0.87
CA VAL A 400 19.63 8.09 -1.70
C VAL A 400 18.47 7.74 -0.78
N GLU A 401 17.50 8.63 -0.68
CA GLU A 401 16.23 8.43 0.02
C GLU A 401 15.28 7.61 -0.85
N LEU A 402 14.61 6.65 -0.20
CA LEU A 402 13.64 5.74 -0.79
C LEU A 402 12.24 6.24 -0.42
N ARG A 403 11.60 7.01 -1.30
CA ARG A 403 10.29 7.62 -1.02
C ARG A 403 9.19 6.81 -1.69
N PHE A 404 8.39 6.09 -0.92
CA PHE A 404 7.22 5.40 -1.47
C PHE A 404 6.16 6.43 -1.86
N THR A 405 5.59 6.27 -3.06
CA THR A 405 4.65 7.22 -3.66
C THR A 405 3.34 6.54 -4.02
N ARG A 406 2.28 7.36 -4.08
CA ARG A 406 0.89 6.98 -4.39
C ARG A 406 0.73 6.38 -5.79
#